data_AF-A0A938HQN1-F1
#
_entry.id   AF-A0A938HQN1-F1
#
_cell.length_a   1.000
_cell.length_b   1.000
_cell.length_c   1.000
_cell.angle_alpha   90.00
_cell.angle_beta   90.00
_cell.angle_gamma   90.00
#
_symmetry.space_group_name_H-M   'P 1'
#
loop_
_entity.id
_entity.type
_entity.pdbx_description
1 polymer ?
#
loop_
_entity_poly.entity_id
_entity_poly.type
_entity_poly.pdbx_seq_one_letter_code
_entity_poly.pdbx_strand_id
1 'polypeptide(L)'
;VDSAILSGDDSETHMDFDTTAAKDHRKLSKGLRKVAIANSVTQDLSTFTADNLLALRAKMGEFGMEVDSCAWIVESKSGNKLPILKDANNNLLMTRVSDLGPQAAVLKGVIGELFGSPVISCPKIRTNLAATGVNTEAGPNTYTVLHYVWRPAWAYGVRREPVIESFRWVGAQLVEFVINIRIDFEHGFGSEKTTGLGIKIS
;
A
#
# COMPACT_ATOMS: atom_id res chain seq x y z
N VAL A 1 7.83 9.14 -5.68
CA VAL A 1 6.71 8.62 -6.50
C VAL A 1 5.89 7.62 -5.69
N ASP A 2 6.50 6.56 -5.16
CA ASP A 2 5.80 5.50 -4.42
C ASP A 2 4.97 6.00 -3.23
N SER A 3 5.50 6.93 -2.43
CA SER A 3 4.76 7.53 -1.31
C SER A 3 3.55 8.36 -1.76
N ALA A 4 3.58 8.93 -2.97
CA ALA A 4 2.44 9.60 -3.58
C ALA A 4 1.40 8.59 -4.08
N ILE A 5 1.84 7.47 -4.68
CA ILE A 5 0.93 6.40 -5.13
C ILE A 5 0.22 5.73 -3.94
N LEU A 6 0.95 5.45 -2.85
CA LEU A 6 0.40 4.74 -1.69
C LEU A 6 -0.49 5.64 -0.83
N SER A 7 -0.02 6.85 -0.52
CA SER A 7 -0.60 7.73 0.50
C SER A 7 -1.11 9.06 -0.06
N GLY A 8 -1.21 9.20 -1.38
CA GLY A 8 -1.54 10.47 -1.99
C GLY A 8 -2.97 10.95 -1.75
N ASP A 9 -3.13 12.27 -1.63
CA ASP A 9 -4.42 12.96 -1.57
C ASP A 9 -4.29 14.36 -2.19
N ASP A 10 -5.02 14.59 -3.28
CA ASP A 10 -5.09 15.87 -3.98
C ASP A 10 -6.22 16.78 -3.44
N SER A 11 -6.95 16.34 -2.42
CA SER A 11 -8.01 17.12 -1.78
C SER A 11 -7.46 18.38 -1.11
N GLU A 12 -8.28 19.42 -1.00
CA GLU A 12 -7.93 20.70 -0.34
C GLU A 12 -7.38 20.48 1.08
N THR A 13 -8.06 19.64 1.85
CA THR A 13 -7.54 19.07 3.10
C THR A 13 -7.03 17.66 2.84
N HIS A 14 -5.72 17.46 3.00
CA HIS A 14 -5.10 16.15 2.92
C HIS A 14 -5.63 15.22 4.02
N MET A 15 -5.80 13.93 3.74
CA MET A 15 -6.32 12.96 4.71
C MET A 15 -5.49 12.93 6.01
N ASP A 16 -4.17 12.95 5.90
CA ASP A 16 -3.27 12.99 7.05
C ASP A 16 -3.07 14.42 7.56
N PHE A 17 -3.20 14.58 8.88
CA PHE A 17 -2.99 15.84 9.58
C PHE A 17 -1.57 16.40 9.44
N ASP A 18 -0.56 15.52 9.41
CA ASP A 18 0.85 15.92 9.36
C ASP A 18 1.32 16.47 8.01
N THR A 19 0.50 16.36 6.97
CA THR A 19 0.85 16.75 5.60
C THR A 19 0.34 18.17 5.30
N THR A 20 0.98 19.14 5.97
CA THR A 20 0.58 20.56 5.95
C THR A 20 1.19 21.36 4.81
N ALA A 21 2.35 20.93 4.28
CA ALA A 21 3.05 21.65 3.24
C ALA A 21 2.21 21.74 1.94
N ALA A 22 2.20 22.92 1.32
CA ALA A 22 1.46 23.15 0.06
C ALA A 22 2.06 22.38 -1.12
N LYS A 23 3.39 22.18 -1.13
CA LYS A 23 4.13 21.47 -2.18
C LYS A 23 4.64 20.11 -1.70
N ASP A 24 3.78 19.36 -0.99
CA ASP A 24 4.12 17.99 -0.61
C ASP A 24 3.92 17.04 -1.79
N HIS A 25 4.90 16.18 -2.07
CA HIS A 25 4.80 15.11 -3.06
C HIS A 25 3.59 14.19 -2.87
N ARG A 26 3.04 14.08 -1.66
CA ARG A 26 1.81 13.30 -1.38
C ARG A 26 0.54 13.99 -1.88
N LYS A 27 0.60 15.26 -2.29
CA LYS A 27 -0.56 15.98 -2.87
C LYS A 27 -0.64 15.87 -4.40
N LEU A 28 0.14 14.97 -5.00
CA LEU A 28 0.24 14.85 -6.44
C LEU A 28 -1.05 14.29 -7.07
N SER A 29 -1.60 13.22 -6.50
CA SER A 29 -2.83 12.56 -6.98
C SER A 29 -3.48 11.73 -5.87
N LYS A 30 -4.70 11.24 -6.10
CA LYS A 30 -5.39 10.33 -5.18
C LYS A 30 -4.71 8.96 -5.17
N GLY A 31 -4.10 8.61 -4.04
CA GLY A 31 -3.43 7.34 -3.84
C GLY A 31 -4.37 6.21 -3.41
N LEU A 32 -3.82 5.00 -3.40
CA LEU A 32 -4.49 3.75 -3.05
C LEU A 32 -5.23 3.82 -1.71
N ARG A 33 -4.62 4.46 -0.70
CA ARG A 33 -5.21 4.61 0.64
C ARG A 33 -6.45 5.50 0.65
N LYS A 34 -6.44 6.61 -0.08
CA LYS A 34 -7.58 7.54 -0.16
C LYS A 34 -8.80 6.83 -0.72
N VAL A 35 -8.60 6.10 -1.83
CA VAL A 35 -9.67 5.40 -2.54
C VAL A 35 -10.27 4.28 -1.67
N ALA A 36 -9.44 3.49 -0.99
CA ALA A 36 -9.94 2.45 -0.08
C ALA A 36 -10.77 3.01 1.09
N ILE A 37 -10.35 4.14 1.66
CA ILE A 37 -11.07 4.81 2.76
C ILE A 37 -12.38 5.43 2.26
N ALA A 38 -12.33 6.14 1.12
CA ALA A 38 -13.51 6.76 0.51
C ALA A 38 -14.59 5.72 0.16
N ASN A 39 -14.18 4.54 -0.32
CA ASN A 39 -15.08 3.45 -0.69
C ASN A 39 -15.43 2.51 0.47
N SER A 40 -15.00 2.83 1.71
CA SER A 40 -15.23 2.03 2.92
C SER A 40 -14.76 0.57 2.81
N VAL A 41 -13.71 0.31 2.02
CA VAL A 41 -13.10 -1.01 1.84
C VAL A 41 -11.95 -1.17 2.84
N THR A 42 -12.26 -0.99 4.12
CA THR A 42 -11.30 -1.09 5.23
C THR A 42 -11.60 -2.30 6.10
N GLN A 43 -10.57 -3.01 6.58
CA GLN A 43 -10.71 -4.16 7.47
C GLN A 43 -9.78 -4.04 8.67
N ASP A 44 -10.32 -4.35 9.86
CA ASP A 44 -9.54 -4.37 11.10
C ASP A 44 -8.63 -5.60 11.13
N LEU A 45 -7.32 -5.36 11.19
CA LEU A 45 -6.26 -6.37 11.29
C LEU A 45 -5.51 -6.29 12.63
N SER A 46 -6.17 -5.78 13.68
CA SER A 46 -5.66 -5.89 15.06
C SER A 46 -5.35 -7.34 15.44
N THR A 47 -6.17 -8.27 14.94
CA THR A 47 -5.87 -9.71 14.95
C THR A 47 -5.45 -10.14 13.54
N PHE A 48 -4.16 -10.46 13.37
CA PHE A 48 -3.60 -10.80 12.07
C PHE A 48 -3.84 -12.28 11.73
N THR A 49 -5.06 -12.60 11.29
CA THR A 49 -5.51 -13.96 10.91
C THR A 49 -5.87 -14.03 9.43
N ALA A 50 -5.89 -15.24 8.89
CA ALA A 50 -6.32 -15.47 7.51
C ALA A 50 -7.77 -15.06 7.26
N ASP A 51 -8.68 -15.29 8.21
CA ASP A 51 -10.09 -14.92 8.07
C ASP A 51 -10.26 -13.43 7.86
N ASN A 52 -9.48 -12.61 8.59
CA ASN A 52 -9.53 -11.17 8.42
C ASN A 52 -8.95 -10.72 7.07
N LEU A 53 -7.94 -11.42 6.54
CA LEU A 53 -7.41 -11.15 5.20
C LEU A 53 -8.40 -11.56 4.10
N LEU A 54 -9.09 -12.69 4.26
CA LEU A 54 -10.16 -13.12 3.35
C LEU A 54 -11.38 -12.21 3.46
N ALA A 55 -11.71 -11.68 4.64
CA ALA A 55 -12.75 -10.69 4.82
C ALA A 55 -12.42 -9.36 4.11
N LEU A 56 -11.15 -8.96 4.08
CA LEU A 56 -10.70 -7.81 3.29
C LEU A 56 -10.90 -8.06 1.79
N ARG A 57 -10.56 -9.26 1.31
CA ARG A 57 -10.81 -9.68 -0.08
C ARG A 57 -12.31 -9.69 -0.40
N ALA A 58 -13.16 -10.18 0.50
CA ALA A 58 -14.61 -10.20 0.33
C ALA A 58 -15.21 -8.77 0.22
N LYS A 59 -14.61 -7.78 0.89
CA LYS A 59 -15.06 -6.38 0.81
C LYS A 59 -14.83 -5.72 -0.55
N MET A 60 -13.89 -6.23 -1.35
CA MET A 60 -13.66 -5.79 -2.73
C MET A 60 -14.68 -6.34 -3.73
N GLY A 61 -15.49 -7.33 -3.33
CA GLY A 61 -16.51 -7.90 -4.20
C GLY A 61 -15.91 -8.60 -5.43
N GLU A 62 -16.46 -8.32 -6.61
CA GLU A 62 -16.06 -8.93 -7.89
C GLU A 62 -14.55 -8.77 -8.17
N PHE A 63 -13.99 -7.59 -7.91
CA PHE A 63 -12.56 -7.31 -8.10
C PHE A 63 -11.66 -8.06 -7.13
N GLY A 64 -12.19 -8.47 -5.98
CA GLY A 64 -11.47 -9.31 -5.02
C GLY A 64 -11.43 -10.78 -5.45
N MET A 65 -12.30 -11.24 -6.34
CA MET A 65 -12.35 -12.66 -6.73
C MET A 65 -11.21 -13.05 -7.66
N GLU A 66 -10.72 -12.12 -8.49
CA GLU A 66 -9.63 -12.35 -9.43
C GLU A 66 -8.26 -12.24 -8.76
N VAL A 67 -7.75 -13.39 -8.31
CA VAL A 67 -6.51 -13.49 -7.52
C VAL A 67 -5.27 -13.09 -8.31
N ASP A 68 -5.19 -13.48 -9.58
CA ASP A 68 -3.99 -13.33 -10.43
C ASP A 68 -3.71 -11.85 -10.75
N SER A 69 -4.77 -11.06 -10.86
CA SER A 69 -4.69 -9.62 -11.13
C SER A 69 -4.49 -8.80 -9.86
N CYS A 70 -4.65 -9.39 -8.68
CA CYS A 70 -4.47 -8.72 -7.39
C CYS A 70 -3.04 -8.80 -6.86
N ALA A 71 -2.66 -7.85 -6.00
CA ALA A 71 -1.38 -7.86 -5.29
C ALA A 71 -1.55 -7.39 -3.85
N TRP A 72 -0.81 -8.03 -2.94
CA TRP A 72 -0.67 -7.59 -1.56
C TRP A 72 0.55 -6.68 -1.45
N ILE A 73 0.37 -5.45 -0.95
CA ILE A 73 1.46 -4.53 -0.68
C ILE A 73 1.55 -4.34 0.84
N VAL A 74 2.67 -4.75 1.41
CA VAL A 74 2.90 -4.77 2.85
C VAL A 74 4.16 -4.01 3.23
N GLU A 75 4.18 -3.45 4.42
CA GLU A 75 5.39 -2.90 5.00
C GLU A 75 6.30 -4.05 5.49
N SER A 76 7.61 -3.85 5.53
CA SER A 76 8.58 -4.92 5.84
C SER A 76 8.35 -5.60 7.20
N LYS A 77 8.02 -4.86 8.27
CA LYS A 77 7.72 -5.40 9.59
C LYS A 77 6.40 -6.17 9.60
N SER A 78 5.38 -5.66 8.90
CA SER A 78 4.08 -6.33 8.72
C SER A 78 4.20 -7.60 7.87
N GLY A 79 5.05 -7.58 6.85
CA GLY A 79 5.35 -8.71 5.98
C GLY A 79 5.98 -9.88 6.75
N ASN A 80 6.78 -9.60 7.77
CA ASN A 80 7.35 -10.64 8.66
C ASN A 80 6.31 -11.36 9.52
N LYS A 81 5.08 -10.85 9.63
CA LYS A 81 3.96 -11.52 10.32
C LYS A 81 3.22 -12.51 9.42
N LEU A 82 3.35 -12.39 8.09
CA LEU A 82 2.69 -13.26 7.12
C LEU A 82 3.10 -14.75 7.25
N PRO A 83 4.39 -15.12 7.49
CA PRO A 83 4.79 -16.52 7.66
C PRO A 83 4.20 -17.20 8.91
N ILE A 84 3.75 -16.40 9.88
CA ILE A 84 3.22 -16.85 11.17
C ILE A 84 1.70 -16.72 11.20
N LEU A 85 1.05 -16.60 10.02
CA LEU A 85 -0.41 -16.51 9.94
C LEU A 85 -1.07 -17.72 10.59
N LYS A 86 -1.98 -17.42 11.52
CA LYS A 86 -2.78 -18.41 12.22
C LYS A 86 -4.20 -18.44 11.68
N ASP A 87 -4.74 -19.63 11.62
CA ASP A 87 -6.17 -19.90 11.42
C ASP A 87 -6.96 -19.53 12.70
N ALA A 88 -8.30 -19.44 12.61
CA ALA A 88 -9.22 -19.23 13.73
C ALA A 88 -8.96 -20.17 14.92
N ASN A 89 -8.44 -21.36 14.64
CA ASN A 89 -8.09 -22.39 15.62
C ASN A 89 -6.66 -22.29 16.16
N ASN A 90 -5.98 -21.14 16.00
CA ASN A 90 -4.58 -20.90 16.39
C ASN A 90 -3.53 -21.81 15.71
N ASN A 91 -3.93 -22.56 14.70
CA ASN A 91 -3.03 -23.39 13.90
C ASN A 91 -2.28 -22.51 12.91
N LEU A 92 -0.96 -22.71 12.81
CA LEU A 92 -0.15 -22.08 11.77
C LEU A 92 -0.59 -22.61 10.41
N LEU A 93 -1.05 -21.72 9.53
CA LEU A 93 -1.56 -22.10 8.21
C LEU A 93 -0.47 -22.61 7.27
N MET A 94 0.78 -22.22 7.52
CA MET A 94 1.92 -22.51 6.65
C MET A 94 2.75 -23.72 7.10
N THR A 95 2.51 -24.34 8.27
CA THR A 95 3.41 -25.38 8.82
C THR A 95 3.19 -26.81 8.33
N ARG A 96 2.12 -27.14 7.61
CA ARG A 96 1.96 -28.51 7.10
C ARG A 96 2.74 -28.70 5.80
N VAL A 97 4.03 -29.03 5.95
CA VAL A 97 4.88 -29.60 4.89
C VAL A 97 4.21 -30.82 4.22
N SER A 98 3.30 -31.50 4.94
CA SER A 98 2.53 -32.64 4.43
C SER A 98 1.48 -32.28 3.38
N ASP A 99 1.00 -31.02 3.34
CA ASP A 99 -0.20 -30.66 2.56
C ASP A 99 0.10 -29.70 1.39
N LEU A 100 1.29 -29.08 1.37
CA LEU A 100 1.68 -28.04 0.39
C LEU A 100 2.86 -28.43 -0.53
N GLY A 101 3.39 -29.65 -0.40
CA GLY A 101 4.49 -30.13 -1.24
C GLY A 101 5.77 -29.26 -1.16
N PRO A 102 6.67 -29.34 -2.16
CA PRO A 102 7.98 -28.64 -2.16
C PRO A 102 7.92 -27.11 -2.13
N GLN A 103 6.72 -26.51 -2.16
CA GLN A 103 6.49 -25.06 -2.14
C GLN A 103 6.21 -24.49 -0.74
N ALA A 104 6.39 -25.28 0.32
CA ALA A 104 6.17 -24.82 1.69
C ALA A 104 7.03 -23.58 2.02
N ALA A 105 6.35 -22.43 2.18
CA ALA A 105 6.95 -21.12 2.48
C ALA A 105 7.77 -21.09 3.78
N VAL A 106 7.58 -22.09 4.65
CA VAL A 106 8.32 -22.26 5.91
C VAL A 106 9.81 -22.51 5.69
N LEU A 107 10.22 -23.12 4.57
CA LEU A 107 11.65 -23.49 4.37
C LEU A 107 12.52 -22.31 3.92
N LYS A 108 11.94 -21.26 3.33
CA LYS A 108 12.71 -20.12 2.78
C LYS A 108 12.51 -18.80 3.54
N GLY A 109 11.58 -18.74 4.50
CA GLY A 109 11.30 -17.50 5.24
C GLY A 109 10.76 -16.35 4.38
N VAL A 110 10.41 -16.62 3.11
CA VAL A 110 9.87 -15.67 2.15
C VAL A 110 8.51 -16.19 1.69
N ILE A 111 7.47 -15.39 1.88
CA ILE A 111 6.19 -15.60 1.23
C ILE A 111 6.25 -14.87 -0.10
N GLY A 112 6.41 -15.62 -1.20
CA GLY A 112 6.28 -15.06 -2.55
C GLY A 112 4.82 -14.76 -2.91
N GLU A 113 3.89 -15.59 -2.43
CA GLU A 113 2.47 -15.53 -2.78
C GLU A 113 1.59 -15.88 -1.58
N LEU A 114 0.46 -15.17 -1.44
CA LEU A 114 -0.54 -15.37 -0.39
C LEU A 114 -1.92 -15.48 -1.03
N PHE A 115 -2.62 -16.59 -0.78
CA PHE A 115 -3.90 -16.92 -1.39
C PHE A 115 -3.89 -16.84 -2.93
N GLY A 116 -2.74 -17.10 -3.55
CA GLY A 116 -2.49 -17.03 -5.00
C GLY A 116 -2.14 -15.63 -5.54
N SER A 117 -2.20 -14.57 -4.72
CA SER A 117 -1.76 -13.23 -5.12
C SER A 117 -0.33 -12.96 -4.65
N PRO A 118 0.53 -12.29 -5.45
CA PRO A 118 1.88 -11.95 -5.05
C PRO A 118 1.91 -11.00 -3.85
N VAL A 119 2.89 -11.21 -2.96
CA VAL A 119 3.17 -10.32 -1.82
C VAL A 119 4.39 -9.46 -2.12
N ILE A 120 4.21 -8.15 -2.07
CA ILE A 120 5.24 -7.15 -2.36
C ILE A 120 5.52 -6.37 -1.08
N SER A 121 6.76 -6.40 -0.63
CA SER A 121 7.23 -5.56 0.48
C SER A 121 7.61 -4.17 -0.01
N CYS A 122 7.03 -3.13 0.60
CA CYS A 122 7.35 -1.73 0.30
C CYS A 122 7.66 -0.95 1.60
N PRO A 123 8.88 -0.40 1.76
CA PRO A 123 9.26 0.35 2.95
C PRO A 123 8.67 1.78 2.98
N LYS A 124 7.95 2.20 1.93
CA LYS A 124 7.34 3.55 1.83
C LYS A 124 5.92 3.61 2.40
N ILE A 125 5.37 2.47 2.84
CA ILE A 125 4.11 2.43 3.58
C ILE A 125 4.30 3.12 4.94
N ARG A 126 3.29 3.89 5.36
CA ARG A 126 3.35 4.64 6.61
C ARG A 126 3.17 3.70 7.81
N THR A 127 4.01 3.90 8.83
CA THR A 127 3.99 3.20 10.12
C THR A 127 3.45 4.06 11.26
N ASN A 128 3.06 5.30 10.94
CA ASN A 128 2.60 6.31 11.88
C ASN A 128 1.10 6.62 11.67
N LEU A 129 0.26 5.59 11.68
CA LEU A 129 -1.19 5.74 11.42
C LEU A 129 -2.01 5.45 12.69
N ALA A 130 -3.15 6.14 12.80
CA ALA A 130 -4.14 5.86 13.83
C ALA A 130 -4.98 4.62 13.47
N ALA A 131 -5.87 4.24 14.38
CA ALA A 131 -6.83 3.16 14.18
C ALA A 131 -7.74 3.32 12.95
N THR A 132 -7.87 4.55 12.43
CA THR A 132 -8.66 4.88 11.24
C THR A 132 -7.91 4.65 9.93
N GLY A 133 -6.62 4.28 9.98
CA GLY A 133 -5.76 4.19 8.79
C GLY A 133 -5.21 5.54 8.29
N VAL A 134 -5.44 6.60 9.06
CA VAL A 134 -5.02 7.98 8.75
C VAL A 134 -4.22 8.54 9.92
N ASN A 135 -3.27 9.44 9.66
CA ASN A 135 -2.56 10.15 10.72
C ASN A 135 -3.47 11.25 11.31
N THR A 136 -3.80 11.14 12.60
CA THR A 136 -4.67 12.08 13.32
C THR A 136 -3.89 12.91 14.33
N GLU A 137 -4.39 14.11 14.67
CA GLU A 137 -3.80 15.01 15.67
C GLU A 137 -3.87 14.46 17.11
N ALA A 138 -4.93 13.71 17.45
CA ALA A 138 -5.35 13.47 18.82
C ALA A 138 -5.05 12.08 19.43
N GLY A 139 -4.28 11.20 18.78
CA GLY A 139 -4.14 9.82 19.28
C GLY A 139 -2.90 9.05 18.80
N PRO A 140 -2.58 7.90 19.43
CA PRO A 140 -1.34 7.17 19.17
C PRO A 140 -1.33 6.69 17.71
N ASN A 141 -0.43 7.29 16.94
CA ASN A 141 -0.16 6.97 15.56
C ASN A 141 0.92 5.87 15.50
N THR A 142 0.56 4.64 15.90
CA THR A 142 1.51 3.52 16.05
C THR A 142 1.26 2.37 15.08
N TYR A 143 0.21 2.46 14.26
CA TYR A 143 -0.20 1.39 13.38
C TYR A 143 0.36 1.55 11.96
N THR A 144 0.47 0.41 11.30
CA THR A 144 0.76 0.25 9.87
C THR A 144 -0.50 -0.18 9.12
N VAL A 145 -0.43 -0.13 7.79
CA VAL A 145 -1.49 -0.59 6.90
C VAL A 145 -0.97 -1.60 5.89
N LEU A 146 -1.90 -2.39 5.37
CA LEU A 146 -1.68 -3.36 4.30
C LEU A 146 -2.64 -3.04 3.16
N HIS A 147 -2.15 -3.01 1.92
CA HIS A 147 -2.98 -2.77 0.75
C HIS A 147 -3.23 -4.08 0.01
N TYR A 148 -4.46 -4.27 -0.44
CA TYR A 148 -4.84 -5.28 -1.42
C TYR A 148 -5.39 -4.56 -2.65
N VAL A 149 -4.74 -4.74 -3.80
CA VAL A 149 -4.99 -3.90 -4.98
C VAL A 149 -5.24 -4.78 -6.19
N TRP A 150 -6.36 -4.56 -6.88
CA TRP A 150 -6.56 -5.08 -8.23
C TRP A 150 -5.83 -4.19 -9.23
N ARG A 151 -4.71 -4.69 -9.78
CA ARG A 151 -3.77 -3.90 -10.60
C ARG A 151 -4.36 -3.29 -11.86
N PRO A 152 -5.25 -3.98 -12.63
CA PRO A 152 -5.77 -3.44 -13.88
C PRO A 152 -6.62 -2.17 -13.73
N ALA A 153 -7.11 -1.84 -12.52
CA ALA A 153 -7.85 -0.60 -12.29
C ALA A 153 -6.98 0.65 -12.25
N TRP A 154 -5.66 0.51 -12.14
CA TRP A 154 -4.78 1.63 -11.86
C TRP A 154 -3.88 1.92 -13.04
N ALA A 155 -3.91 3.17 -13.50
CA ALA A 155 -3.08 3.64 -14.60
C ALA A 155 -1.99 4.58 -14.06
N TYR A 156 -0.75 4.31 -14.46
CA TYR A 156 0.37 5.22 -14.25
C TYR A 156 0.71 5.91 -15.56
N GLY A 157 0.52 7.22 -15.60
CA GLY A 157 0.79 8.06 -16.77
C GLY A 157 2.09 8.83 -16.61
N VAL A 158 2.94 8.79 -17.64
CA VAL A 158 4.13 9.66 -17.73
C VAL A 158 3.92 10.61 -18.90
N ARG A 159 3.76 11.91 -18.61
CA ARG A 159 3.63 12.94 -19.64
C ARG A 159 4.98 13.50 -20.06
N ARG A 160 5.93 13.63 -19.13
CA ARG A 160 7.31 14.04 -19.40
C ARG A 160 8.23 13.13 -18.60
N GLU A 161 9.06 12.41 -19.32
CA GLU A 161 10.15 11.60 -18.77
C GLU A 161 11.14 12.47 -17.99
N PRO A 162 11.90 11.88 -17.05
CA PRO A 162 12.90 12.63 -16.27
C PRO A 162 13.95 13.25 -17.19
N VAL A 163 13.90 14.57 -17.31
CA VAL A 163 14.95 15.35 -17.99
C VAL A 163 15.82 16.00 -16.93
N ILE A 164 17.13 15.79 -17.05
CA ILE A 164 18.14 16.38 -16.18
C ILE A 164 18.77 17.55 -16.95
N GLU A 165 18.65 18.75 -16.39
CA GLU A 165 19.26 19.96 -16.92
C GLU A 165 20.31 20.44 -15.92
N SER A 166 21.52 20.74 -16.40
CA SER A 166 22.58 21.30 -15.58
C SER A 166 22.86 22.74 -16.00
N PHE A 167 22.97 23.62 -15.02
CA PHE A 167 23.27 25.02 -15.25
C PHE A 167 24.38 25.47 -14.30
N ARG A 168 25.37 26.19 -14.84
CA ARG A 168 26.50 26.70 -14.06
C ARG A 168 26.29 28.17 -13.73
N TRP A 169 26.17 28.46 -12.44
CA TRP A 169 26.17 29.81 -11.90
C TRP A 169 27.61 30.31 -11.76
N VAL A 170 28.05 31.16 -12.69
CA VAL A 170 29.43 31.67 -12.73
C VAL A 170 29.76 32.57 -11.54
N GLY A 171 28.80 33.39 -11.08
CA GLY A 171 29.01 34.31 -9.94
C GLY A 171 29.10 33.64 -8.57
N ALA A 172 28.47 32.48 -8.41
CA ALA A 172 28.51 31.70 -7.17
C ALA A 172 29.50 30.52 -7.24
N GLN A 173 30.10 30.26 -8.41
CA GLN A 173 30.89 29.06 -8.70
C GLN A 173 30.15 27.75 -8.38
N LEU A 174 28.82 27.71 -8.59
CA LEU A 174 27.98 26.55 -8.33
C LEU A 174 27.50 25.91 -9.63
N VAL A 175 27.30 24.60 -9.60
CA VAL A 175 26.60 23.84 -10.64
C VAL A 175 25.30 23.33 -10.05
N GLU A 176 24.20 23.77 -10.64
CA GLU A 176 22.86 23.38 -10.26
C GLU A 176 22.36 22.29 -11.20
N PHE A 177 21.74 21.26 -10.65
CA PHE A 177 21.06 20.21 -11.40
C PHE A 177 19.57 20.31 -11.12
N VAL A 178 18.78 20.45 -12.17
CA VAL A 178 17.33 20.48 -12.09
C VAL A 178 16.79 19.25 -12.80
N ILE A 179 15.92 18.50 -12.13
CA ILE A 179 15.25 17.34 -12.69
C ILE A 179 13.76 17.63 -12.74
N ASN A 180 13.18 17.55 -13.95
CA ASN A 180 11.75 17.75 -14.15
C ASN A 180 11.11 16.44 -14.62
N ILE A 181 10.08 16.00 -13.90
CA ILE A 181 9.19 14.89 -14.28
C ILE A 181 7.74 15.36 -14.25
N ARG A 182 6.91 14.83 -15.15
CA ARG A 182 5.45 15.00 -15.07
C ARG A 182 4.80 13.64 -15.16
N ILE A 183 4.24 13.23 -14.04
CA ILE A 183 3.63 11.93 -13.83
C ILE A 183 2.24 12.12 -13.24
N ASP A 184 1.38 11.15 -13.48
CA ASP A 184 0.06 11.08 -12.87
C ASP A 184 -0.28 9.62 -12.54
N PHE A 185 -1.14 9.43 -11.55
CA PHE A 185 -1.62 8.14 -11.12
C PHE A 185 -3.11 8.24 -10.83
N GLU A 186 -3.90 7.54 -11.63
CA GLU A 186 -5.36 7.65 -11.61
C GLU A 186 -6.03 6.27 -11.58
N HIS A 187 -7.22 6.26 -10.99
CA HIS A 187 -8.10 5.10 -10.95
C HIS A 187 -9.02 5.08 -12.19
N GLY A 188 -8.87 4.09 -13.05
CA GLY A 188 -9.58 3.98 -14.32
C GLY A 188 -11.08 3.66 -14.22
N PHE A 189 -11.55 3.22 -13.04
CA PHE A 189 -12.95 2.81 -12.82
C PHE A 189 -13.70 3.72 -11.83
N GLY A 190 -13.27 4.97 -11.65
CA GLY A 190 -14.00 5.92 -10.79
C GLY A 190 -14.04 5.53 -9.32
N SER A 191 -15.22 5.18 -8.78
CA SER A 191 -15.45 4.84 -7.36
C SER A 191 -15.60 3.35 -7.08
N GLU A 192 -15.26 2.47 -8.02
CA GLU A 192 -15.37 1.02 -7.81
C GLU A 192 -14.43 0.49 -6.71
N LYS A 193 -14.80 -0.66 -6.11
CA LYS A 193 -14.12 -1.26 -4.96
C LYS A 193 -12.89 -2.09 -5.36
N THR A 194 -11.93 -1.45 -6.02
CA THR A 194 -10.75 -2.12 -6.61
C THR A 194 -9.55 -2.19 -5.66
N THR A 195 -9.63 -1.52 -4.51
CA THR A 195 -8.56 -1.48 -3.51
C THR A 195 -9.11 -1.63 -2.10
N GLY A 196 -8.54 -2.56 -1.35
CA GLY A 196 -8.81 -2.79 0.07
C GLY A 196 -7.65 -2.34 0.95
N LEU A 197 -7.99 -1.89 2.16
CA LEU A 197 -7.05 -1.46 3.19
C LEU A 197 -7.22 -2.25 4.49
N GLY A 198 -6.18 -2.97 4.89
CA GLY A 198 -6.04 -3.50 6.23
C GLY A 198 -5.49 -2.45 7.18
N ILE A 199 -6.21 -2.16 8.26
CA ILE A 199 -5.87 -1.14 9.28
C ILE A 199 -5.53 -1.79 10.63
N LYS A 200 -4.87 -1.05 11.53
CA LYS A 200 -4.52 -1.46 12.90
C LYS A 200 -3.49 -2.60 13.02
N ILE A 201 -2.53 -2.67 12.11
CA ILE A 201 -1.42 -3.62 12.21
C ILE A 201 -0.31 -3.01 13.09
N SER A 202 0.14 -3.71 14.14
CA SER A 202 1.21 -3.27 15.07
C SER A 202 2.63 -3.66 14.65
#